data_AF-A0A0C9T9X8-F1
#
_entry.id   AF-A0A0C9T9X8-F1
#
_cell.length_a   1.000
_cell.length_b   1.000
_cell.length_c   1.000
_cell.angle_alpha   90.00
_cell.angle_beta   90.00
_cell.angle_gamma   90.00
#
_symmetry.space_group_name_H-M   'P 1'
#
loop_
_entity.id
_entity.type
_entity.pdbx_description
1 polymer ?
#
loop_
_entity_poly.entity_id
_entity_poly.type
_entity_poly.pdbx_seq_one_letter_code
_entity_poly.pdbx_strand_id
1 'polypeptide(L)'
;MSDQISKFCNYVNNHDDDFVRRLADAVQYPSIGSDETQEGRQYVIDMGGWLHAQLAHFVAKPEDAQVVNLGFQDDTDPNLGLPPLILGRIGEDLPYRLSCLCRRTITG
;
A
#
# COMPACT_ATOMS: atom_id res chain seq x y z
N MET A 1 -29.32 1.51 -11.76
CA MET A 1 -28.25 1.13 -10.81
C MET A 1 -27.34 0.00 -11.33
N SER A 2 -27.72 -0.81 -12.32
CA SER A 2 -26.85 -1.88 -12.86
C SER A 2 -25.76 -1.39 -13.83
N ASP A 3 -26.01 -0.34 -14.61
CA ASP A 3 -25.13 0.06 -15.72
C ASP A 3 -23.72 0.49 -15.29
N GLN A 4 -23.57 1.23 -14.19
CA GLN A 4 -22.24 1.64 -13.69
C GLN A 4 -21.42 0.44 -13.17
N ILE A 5 -22.08 -0.50 -12.49
CA ILE A 5 -21.43 -1.71 -11.98
C ILE A 5 -20.97 -2.57 -13.15
N SER A 6 -21.81 -2.77 -14.17
CA SER A 6 -21.44 -3.51 -15.38
C SER A 6 -20.27 -2.86 -16.13
N LYS A 7 -20.26 -1.54 -16.26
CA LYS A 7 -19.14 -0.80 -16.86
C LYS A 7 -17.84 -0.99 -16.07
N PHE A 8 -17.92 -0.93 -14.73
CA PHE A 8 -16.79 -1.19 -13.86
C PHE A 8 -16.27 -2.63 -13.98
N CYS A 9 -17.16 -3.63 -13.93
CA CYS A 9 -16.76 -5.03 -14.11
C CYS A 9 -16.10 -5.28 -15.48
N ASN A 10 -16.64 -4.68 -16.55
CA ASN A 10 -16.04 -4.77 -17.88
C ASN A 10 -14.66 -4.11 -17.93
N TYR A 11 -14.48 -2.95 -17.29
CA TYR A 11 -13.17 -2.33 -17.17
C TYR A 11 -12.18 -3.25 -16.45
N VAL A 12 -12.59 -3.85 -15.32
CA VAL A 12 -11.74 -4.77 -14.55
C VAL A 12 -11.35 -5.98 -15.39
N ASN A 13 -12.30 -6.61 -16.08
CA ASN A 13 -12.04 -7.78 -16.92
C ASN A 13 -11.11 -7.46 -18.10
N ASN A 14 -11.20 -6.26 -18.67
CA ASN A 14 -10.36 -5.86 -19.81
C ASN A 14 -8.94 -5.44 -19.40
N HIS A 15 -8.66 -5.30 -18.10
CA HIS A 15 -7.33 -4.94 -17.56
C HIS A 15 -6.81 -6.03 -16.61
N ASP A 16 -7.28 -7.27 -16.75
CA ASP A 16 -6.88 -8.40 -15.94
C ASP A 16 -5.36 -8.62 -15.99
N ASP A 17 -4.77 -8.59 -17.19
CA ASP A 17 -3.33 -8.71 -17.42
C ASP A 17 -2.53 -7.61 -16.71
N ASP A 18 -3.05 -6.38 -16.65
CA ASP A 18 -2.39 -5.27 -15.95
C ASP A 18 -2.41 -5.49 -14.43
N PHE A 19 -3.50 -6.02 -13.88
CA PHE A 19 -3.58 -6.34 -12.46
C PHE A 19 -2.69 -7.52 -12.08
N VAL A 20 -2.61 -8.55 -12.93
CA VAL A 20 -1.70 -9.69 -12.74
C VAL A 20 -0.26 -9.22 -12.78
N ARG A 21 0.11 -8.35 -13.74
CA ARG A 21 1.45 -7.77 -13.83
C ARG A 21 1.79 -6.94 -12.60
N ARG A 22 0.89 -6.07 -12.15
CA ARG A 22 1.07 -5.27 -10.93
C ARG A 22 1.22 -6.15 -9.68
N LEU A 23 0.51 -7.28 -9.61
CA LEU A 23 0.67 -8.25 -8.53
C LEU A 23 2.03 -8.95 -8.62
N ALA A 24 2.47 -9.32 -9.83
CA ALA A 24 3.78 -9.93 -10.04
C ALA A 24 4.92 -8.99 -9.62
N ASP A 25 4.83 -7.70 -9.94
CA ASP A 25 5.78 -6.69 -9.50
C ASP A 25 5.80 -6.56 -7.97
N ALA A 26 4.64 -6.61 -7.31
CA ALA A 26 4.55 -6.54 -5.86
C ALA A 26 5.16 -7.77 -5.16
N VAL A 27 5.03 -8.97 -5.74
CA VAL A 27 5.54 -10.23 -5.17
C VAL A 27 7.07 -10.35 -5.29
N GLN A 28 7.70 -9.60 -6.20
CA GLN A 28 9.16 -9.56 -6.32
C GLN A 28 9.86 -9.01 -5.07
N TYR A 29 9.16 -8.28 -4.20
CA TYR A 29 9.68 -7.83 -2.92
C TYR A 29 9.36 -8.87 -1.83
N PRO A 30 10.36 -9.66 -1.36
CA PRO A 30 10.16 -10.65 -0.29
C PRO A 30 10.05 -9.95 1.08
N SER A 31 8.96 -9.19 1.25
CA SER A 31 8.67 -8.37 2.43
C SER A 31 8.17 -9.21 3.60
N ILE A 32 9.06 -10.01 4.19
CA ILE A 32 8.77 -10.87 5.34
C ILE A 32 8.91 -10.04 6.62
N GLY A 33 7.78 -9.76 7.29
CA GLY A 33 7.78 -8.89 8.48
C GLY A 33 8.49 -9.48 9.72
N SER A 34 8.65 -10.81 9.77
CA SER A 34 9.35 -11.54 10.82
C SER A 34 10.83 -11.79 10.52
N ASP A 35 11.32 -11.40 9.34
CA ASP A 35 12.74 -11.44 9.02
C ASP A 35 13.43 -10.22 9.66
N GLU A 36 14.06 -10.45 10.81
CA GLU A 36 14.77 -9.44 11.59
C GLU A 36 16.16 -9.10 11.02
N THR A 37 16.54 -9.66 9.87
CA THR A 37 17.77 -9.27 9.19
C THR A 37 17.66 -7.88 8.56
N GLN A 38 18.80 -7.20 8.40
CA GLN A 38 18.85 -5.92 7.71
C GLN A 38 18.31 -6.00 6.26
N GLU A 39 18.55 -7.12 5.58
CA GLU A 39 18.10 -7.38 4.22
C GLU A 39 16.57 -7.56 4.19
N GLY A 40 16.01 -8.40 5.07
CA GLY A 40 14.56 -8.54 5.27
C GLY A 40 13.88 -7.21 5.52
N ARG A 41 14.49 -6.37 6.36
CA ARG A 41 13.97 -5.04 6.66
C ARG A 41 14.01 -4.10 5.46
N GLN A 42 15.08 -4.14 4.68
CA GLN A 42 15.18 -3.34 3.47
C GLN A 42 14.10 -3.73 2.45
N TYR A 43 13.80 -5.02 2.28
CA TYR A 43 12.70 -5.46 1.40
C TYR A 43 11.33 -4.93 1.82
N VAL A 44 11.06 -4.86 3.14
CA VAL A 44 9.80 -4.28 3.64
C VAL A 44 9.74 -2.78 3.37
N ILE A 45 10.85 -2.06 3.52
CA ILE A 45 10.94 -0.63 3.21
C ILE A 45 10.74 -0.38 1.71
N ASP A 46 11.41 -1.15 0.86
CA ASP A 46 11.32 -1.03 -0.60
C ASP A 46 9.90 -1.32 -1.09
N MET A 47 9.25 -2.35 -0.54
CA MET A 47 7.84 -2.64 -0.81
C MET A 47 6.92 -1.50 -0.35
N GLY A 48 7.20 -0.89 0.80
CA GLY A 48 6.50 0.29 1.29
C GLY A 48 6.63 1.49 0.34
N GLY A 49 7.83 1.72 -0.19
CA GLY A 49 8.11 2.75 -1.19
C GLY A 49 7.38 2.48 -2.51
N TRP A 50 7.39 1.23 -2.97
CA TRP A 50 6.63 0.83 -4.16
C TRP A 50 5.12 1.06 -3.97
N LEU A 51 4.57 0.69 -2.81
CA LEU A 51 3.16 0.90 -2.50
C LEU A 51 2.79 2.39 -2.42
N HIS A 52 3.64 3.21 -1.82
CA HIS A 52 3.47 4.66 -1.80
C HIS A 52 3.43 5.23 -3.22
N ALA A 53 4.35 4.81 -4.09
CA ALA A 53 4.36 5.21 -5.48
C ALA A 53 3.06 4.82 -6.20
N GLN A 54 2.55 3.60 -5.98
CA GLN A 54 1.26 3.18 -6.54
C GLN A 54 0.10 4.06 -6.05
N LEU A 55 0.03 4.36 -4.74
CA LEU A 55 -1.00 5.22 -4.16
C LEU A 55 -0.92 6.66 -4.68
N ALA A 56 0.29 7.18 -4.87
CA ALA A 56 0.51 8.54 -5.36
C ALA A 56 -0.11 8.80 -6.75
N HIS A 57 -0.34 7.75 -7.56
CA HIS A 57 -1.02 7.88 -8.85
C HIS A 57 -2.54 8.11 -8.72
N PHE A 58 -3.15 7.73 -7.59
CA PHE A 58 -4.60 7.78 -7.40
C PHE A 58 -5.06 8.92 -6.49
N VAL A 59 -4.16 9.49 -5.69
CA VAL A 59 -4.48 10.63 -4.83
C VAL A 59 -4.64 11.91 -5.64
N ALA A 60 -5.52 12.79 -5.17
CA ALA A 60 -5.73 14.09 -5.83
C ALA A 60 -4.59 15.09 -5.52
N LYS A 61 -4.00 14.97 -4.33
CA LYS A 61 -2.92 15.85 -3.86
C LYS A 61 -1.74 15.02 -3.33
N PRO A 62 -0.48 15.43 -3.55
CA PRO A 62 0.68 14.70 -3.05
C PRO A 62 0.65 14.48 -1.53
N GLU A 63 0.14 15.44 -0.77
CA GLU A 63 0.00 15.34 0.69
C GLU A 63 -0.98 14.27 1.16
N ASP A 64 -1.83 13.74 0.27
CA ASP A 64 -2.76 12.65 0.60
C ASP A 64 -2.09 11.27 0.55
N ALA A 65 -0.85 11.17 0.04
CA ALA A 65 -0.03 9.97 0.09
C ALA A 65 1.22 10.23 0.95
N GLN A 66 1.24 9.70 2.17
CA GLN A 66 2.30 9.97 3.14
C GLN A 66 3.02 8.69 3.59
N VAL A 67 4.31 8.85 3.85
CA VAL A 67 5.16 7.85 4.49
C VAL A 67 5.45 8.34 5.90
N VAL A 68 4.88 7.66 6.90
CA VAL A 68 5.03 8.02 8.31
C VAL A 68 6.06 7.11 8.95
N ASN A 69 7.13 7.70 9.47
CA ASN A 69 8.20 6.97 10.11
C ASN A 69 7.82 6.69 11.58
N LEU A 70 7.84 5.41 11.98
CA LEU A 70 7.36 4.96 13.30
C LEU A 70 8.45 4.96 14.38
N GLY A 71 9.70 5.24 14.02
CA GLY A 71 10.83 5.21 14.95
C GLY A 71 11.43 3.82 15.09
N PHE A 72 11.96 3.50 16.27
CA PHE A 72 12.67 2.26 16.55
C PHE A 72 11.79 1.28 17.33
N GLN A 73 12.07 -0.01 17.21
CA GLN A 73 11.34 -1.05 17.92
C GLN A 73 11.93 -1.21 19.33
N ASP A 74 11.17 -0.82 20.37
CA ASP A 74 11.66 -0.72 21.76
C ASP A 74 12.11 -2.06 22.38
N ASP A 75 11.63 -3.20 21.88
CA ASP A 75 11.85 -4.56 22.43
C ASP A 75 12.82 -5.43 21.58
N THR A 76 13.54 -4.86 20.61
CA THR A 76 14.43 -5.60 19.69
C THR A 76 15.77 -4.86 19.53
N ASP A 77 16.75 -5.43 18.83
CA ASP A 77 18.08 -4.82 18.58
C ASP A 77 17.92 -3.31 18.27
N PRO A 78 18.55 -2.41 19.06
CA PRO A 78 18.36 -0.96 18.94
C PRO A 78 18.73 -0.36 17.58
N ASN A 79 19.31 -1.15 16.68
CA ASN A 79 19.65 -0.76 15.32
C ASN A 79 18.54 -1.07 14.29
N LEU A 80 17.47 -1.79 14.65
CA LEU A 80 16.42 -2.20 13.71
C LEU A 80 15.20 -1.24 13.79
N GLY A 81 15.16 -0.23 12.94
CA GLY A 81 14.05 0.74 12.85
C GLY A 81 12.75 0.11 12.33
N LEU A 82 11.58 0.55 12.81
CA LEU A 82 10.25 0.06 12.39
C LEU A 82 9.99 0.31 10.89
N PRO A 83 9.24 -0.55 10.17
CA PRO A 83 8.85 -0.24 8.81
C PRO A 83 7.97 1.02 8.80
N PRO A 84 8.05 1.84 7.76
CA PRO A 84 7.21 3.01 7.66
C PRO A 84 5.74 2.64 7.44
N LEU A 85 4.84 3.45 7.99
CA LEU A 85 3.41 3.36 7.73
C LEU A 85 3.07 4.18 6.48
N ILE A 86 2.48 3.54 5.48
CA ILE A 86 2.02 4.22 4.26
C ILE A 86 0.55 4.60 4.41
N LEU A 87 0.24 5.89 4.33
CA LEU A 87 -1.11 6.43 4.41
C LEU A 87 -1.51 7.01 3.06
N GLY A 88 -2.71 6.65 2.59
CA GLY A 88 -3.28 7.14 1.34
C GLY A 88 -4.72 7.60 1.55
N ARG A 89 -5.06 8.81 1.15
CA ARG A 89 -6.43 9.34 1.15
C ARG A 89 -6.91 9.57 -0.28
N ILE A 90 -7.98 8.86 -0.67
CA ILE A 90 -8.55 8.97 -2.01
C ILE A 90 -9.97 9.54 -1.87
N GLY A 91 -10.17 10.73 -2.44
CA GLY A 91 -11.42 11.49 -2.39
C GLY A 91 -11.50 12.45 -1.20
N GLU A 92 -12.06 13.64 -1.44
CA GLU A 92 -12.23 14.71 -0.43
C GLU A 92 -13.70 15.09 -0.19
N ASP A 93 -14.65 14.36 -0.78
CA ASP A 93 -16.08 14.72 -0.74
C ASP A 93 -16.71 14.49 0.65
N LEU A 94 -17.08 15.57 1.35
CA LEU A 94 -17.97 15.57 2.51
C LEU A 94 -19.27 16.33 2.18
N PRO A 95 -20.46 15.99 2.76
CA PRO A 95 -20.73 15.01 3.82
C PRO A 95 -21.56 13.77 3.42
N TYR A 96 -21.89 13.57 2.14
CA TYR A 96 -22.84 12.52 1.71
C TYR A 96 -22.18 11.19 1.28
N ARG A 97 -20.86 11.05 1.41
CA ARG A 97 -20.12 9.81 1.12
C ARG A 97 -19.50 9.24 2.40
N LEU A 98 -19.58 7.91 2.53
CA LEU A 98 -18.98 7.18 3.65
C LEU A 98 -17.46 7.10 3.46
N SER A 99 -16.71 7.34 4.54
CA SER A 99 -15.26 7.10 4.59
C SER A 99 -14.99 5.64 4.93
N CYS A 100 -14.14 4.97 4.14
CA CYS A 100 -13.74 3.57 4.37
C CYS A 100 -12.24 3.49 4.66
N LEU A 101 -11.86 2.78 5.72
CA LEU A 101 -10.46 2.47 6.03
C LEU A 101 -10.14 1.05 5.55
N CYS A 102 -9.23 0.94 4.59
CA CYS A 102 -8.67 -0.34 4.18
C CYS A 102 -7.30 -0.52 4.84
N ARG A 103 -7.12 -1.59 5.63
CA ARG A 103 -5.86 -1.92 6.30
C ARG A 103 -5.34 -3.23 5.76
N ARG A 104 -4.07 -3.23 5.35
CA ARG A 104 -3.30 -4.45 5.09
C ARG A 104 -2.27 -4.62 6.20
N THR A 105 -2.30 -5.78 6.86
CA THR A 105 -1.23 -6.20 7.77
C THR A 105 -0.38 -7.22 7.02
N ILE A 106 0.93 -7.00 6.95
CA ILE A 106 1.86 -7.97 6.41
C ILE A 106 2.25 -8.87 7.59
N THR A 107 1.56 -9.99 7.75
CA THR A 107 1.93 -11.05 8.70
C THR A 107 2.72 -12.10 7.93
N GLY A 108 4.00 -12.26 8.27
CA GLY A 108 4.87 -13.34 7.81
C GLY A 108 5.20 -14.26 8.97
#